data_AF-A0A847CLG9-F1
#
_entry.id   AF-A0A847CLG9-F1
#
_cell.length_a   1.000
_cell.length_b   1.000
_cell.length_c   1.000
_cell.angle_alpha   90.00
_cell.angle_beta   90.00
_cell.angle_gamma   90.00
#
_symmetry.space_group_name_H-M   'P 1'
#
loop_
_entity.id
_entity.type
_entity.pdbx_description
1 polymer ?
#
loop_
_entity_poly.entity_id
_entity_poly.type
_entity_poly.pdbx_seq_one_letter_code
_entity_poly.pdbx_strand_id
1 'polypeptide(L)' 'MTAPEWLPIRPELREEQPYGAPQINDVIGLNVNENPYGPSDATAASIAELVRAAALELNRYPDREATALRRELAGYLGH' A
#
# COMPACT_ATOMS: atom_id res chain seq x y z
N MET A 1 8.07 -20.02 6.67
CA MET A 1 7.82 -21.24 5.85
C MET A 1 8.93 -21.32 4.82
N THR A 2 9.72 -22.39 4.81
CA THR A 2 10.77 -22.57 3.80
C THR A 2 10.17 -23.06 2.48
N ALA A 3 10.72 -22.60 1.37
CA ALA A 3 10.24 -22.98 0.05
C ALA A 3 10.55 -24.46 -0.26
N PRO A 4 9.68 -25.16 -1.03
CA PRO A 4 9.95 -26.51 -1.49
C PRO A 4 11.30 -26.67 -2.20
N GLU A 5 12.00 -27.77 -1.94
CA GLU A 5 13.38 -27.95 -2.42
C GLU A 5 13.52 -27.95 -3.95
N TRP A 6 12.46 -28.37 -4.65
CA TRP A 6 12.39 -28.45 -6.12
C TRP A 6 12.25 -27.09 -6.80
N LEU A 7 11.94 -26.03 -6.06
CA LEU A 7 11.90 -24.68 -6.62
C LEU A 7 13.34 -24.16 -6.81
N PRO A 8 13.68 -23.63 -8.00
CA PRO A 8 15.00 -23.07 -8.29
C PRO A 8 15.13 -21.66 -7.68
N ILE A 9 14.91 -21.54 -6.37
CA ILE A 9 15.10 -20.28 -5.65
C ILE A 9 16.59 -20.01 -5.49
N ARG A 10 16.97 -18.72 -5.59
CA ARG A 10 18.33 -18.23 -5.27
C ARG A 10 18.78 -18.82 -3.92
N PRO A 11 19.99 -19.42 -3.84
CA PRO A 11 20.45 -20.09 -2.63
C PRO A 11 20.35 -19.24 -1.37
N GLU A 12 20.67 -17.94 -1.45
CA GLU A 12 20.61 -17.04 -0.30
C GLU A 12 19.20 -16.79 0.26
N LEU A 13 18.13 -17.11 -0.49
CA LEU A 13 16.76 -16.89 -0.04
C LEU A 13 16.14 -18.13 0.63
N ARG A 14 16.84 -19.27 0.67
CA ARG A 14 16.26 -20.53 1.17
C ARG A 14 15.96 -20.52 2.67
N GLU A 15 16.76 -19.79 3.45
CA GLU A 15 16.64 -19.73 4.91
C GLU A 15 15.93 -18.46 5.40
N GLU A 16 15.70 -17.51 4.48
CA GLU A 16 15.00 -16.27 4.78
C GLU A 16 13.54 -16.54 5.17
N GLN A 17 13.02 -15.66 6.02
CA GLN A 17 11.60 -15.66 6.38
C GLN A 17 10.90 -14.44 5.76
N PRO A 18 9.60 -14.55 5.41
CA PRO A 18 8.84 -13.40 4.97
C PRO A 18 8.88 -12.27 6.00
N TYR A 19 9.15 -11.05 5.54
CA TYR A 19 9.07 -9.87 6.39
C TYR A 19 7.61 -9.54 6.71
N GLY A 20 7.33 -9.23 7.97
CA GLY A 20 6.04 -8.73 8.41
C GLY A 20 5.84 -8.89 9.91
N ALA A 21 5.31 -7.85 10.56
CA ALA A 21 4.81 -7.98 11.91
C ALA A 21 3.59 -8.93 11.91
N PRO A 22 3.41 -9.79 12.93
CA PRO A 22 2.24 -10.64 13.03
C PRO A 22 0.94 -9.81 13.10
N GLN A 23 -0.08 -10.22 12.36
CA GLN A 23 -1.43 -9.70 12.52
C GLN A 23 -2.13 -10.49 13.61
N ILE A 24 -2.40 -9.83 14.75
CA ILE A 24 -3.05 -10.44 15.90
C ILE A 24 -4.40 -9.74 16.05
N ASN A 25 -5.48 -10.51 16.03
CA ASN A 25 -6.82 -9.99 16.27
C ASN A 25 -7.06 -9.83 17.78
N ASP A 26 -8.05 -9.02 18.15
CA ASP A 26 -8.50 -8.84 19.54
C ASP A 26 -7.44 -8.26 20.51
N VAL A 27 -6.46 -7.51 19.99
CA VAL A 27 -5.44 -6.80 20.79
C VAL A 27 -5.39 -5.31 20.46
N ILE A 28 -4.83 -4.52 21.38
CA ILE A 28 -4.47 -3.12 21.12
C ILE A 28 -3.17 -3.11 20.32
N GLY A 29 -3.26 -2.86 19.01
CA GLY A 29 -2.11 -2.78 18.11
C GLY A 29 -1.30 -1.51 18.31
N LEU A 30 -0.14 -1.63 18.96
CA LEU A 30 0.85 -0.54 19.14
C LEU A 30 2.24 -0.95 18.61
N ASN A 31 2.29 -1.89 17.67
CA ASN A 31 3.50 -2.53 17.18
C ASN A 31 4.02 -1.95 15.85
N VAL A 32 3.24 -1.10 15.18
CA VAL A 32 3.60 -0.43 13.93
C VAL A 32 3.31 1.07 14.04
N ASN A 33 4.05 1.88 13.27
CA ASN A 33 4.03 3.35 13.36
C ASN A 33 2.84 3.97 12.59
N GLU A 34 1.64 3.44 12.80
CA GLU A 34 0.42 3.96 12.19
C GLU A 34 -0.12 5.18 12.93
N ASN A 35 -0.91 5.98 12.22
CA ASN A 35 -1.75 6.97 12.88
C ASN A 35 -2.95 6.26 13.52
N PRO A 36 -3.20 6.36 14.84
CA PRO A 36 -4.33 5.70 15.49
C PRO A 36 -5.69 6.29 15.11
N TYR A 37 -5.71 7.45 14.45
CA TYR A 37 -6.92 8.09 13.96
C TYR A 37 -7.21 7.67 12.52
N GLY A 38 -8.42 7.16 12.29
CA GLY A 38 -8.91 6.88 10.95
C GLY A 38 -9.08 8.15 10.11
N PRO A 39 -9.18 8.02 8.76
CA PRO A 39 -9.54 9.15 7.90
C PRO A 39 -10.86 9.78 8.30
N SER A 40 -11.00 11.09 8.06
CA SER A 40 -12.30 11.76 8.26
C SER A 40 -13.35 11.27 7.26
N ASP A 41 -14.63 11.40 7.59
CA ASP A 41 -15.74 11.03 6.69
C ASP A 41 -15.63 11.74 5.32
N ALA A 42 -15.22 13.01 5.32
CA ALA A 42 -15.01 13.79 4.11
C ALA A 42 -13.88 13.20 3.25
N THR A 43 -12.79 12.76 3.87
CA THR A 43 -11.67 12.10 3.19
C THR A 43 -12.11 10.75 2.62
N ALA A 44 -12.82 9.93 3.40
CA ALA A 44 -13.30 8.62 2.98
C ALA A 44 -14.28 8.73 1.78
N ALA A 45 -15.21 9.68 1.83
CA ALA A 45 -16.14 9.95 0.74
C ALA A 45 -15.42 10.40 -0.54
N SER A 46 -14.41 11.27 -0.40
CA SER A 46 -13.61 11.75 -1.54
C SER A 46 -12.84 10.61 -2.20
N ILE A 47 -12.24 9.71 -1.41
CA ILE A 47 -11.54 8.52 -1.91
C ILE A 47 -12.52 7.63 -2.69
N ALA A 48 -13.69 7.33 -2.12
CA ALA A 48 -14.67 6.46 -2.76
C ALA A 48 -15.12 6.99 -4.13
N GLU A 49 -15.40 8.29 -4.24
CA GLU A 49 -15.82 8.91 -5.50
C GLU A 49 -14.69 8.92 -6.54
N LEU A 50 -13.46 9.23 -6.14
CA LEU A 50 -12.30 9.23 -7.04
C LEU A 50 -11.95 7.82 -7.54
N VAL A 51 -12.04 6.81 -6.68
CA VAL A 51 -11.85 5.40 -7.07
C VAL A 51 -12.94 4.96 -8.04
N ARG A 52 -14.21 5.36 -7.82
CA ARG A 52 -15.31 5.08 -8.75
C ARG A 52 -15.03 5.66 -10.14
N ALA A 53 -14.55 6.90 -10.21
CA ALA A 53 -14.18 7.53 -11.48
C ALA A 53 -13.03 6.78 -12.17
N ALA A 54 -11.96 6.46 -11.44
CA ALA A 54 -10.81 5.72 -11.97
C ALA A 54 -11.19 4.30 -12.44
N ALA A 55 -12.16 3.66 -11.78
CA ALA A 55 -12.61 2.31 -12.12
C ALA A 55 -13.11 2.18 -13.57
N LEU A 56 -13.66 3.26 -14.14
CA LEU A 56 -14.18 3.29 -15.51
C LEU A 56 -13.08 3.19 -16.58
N GLU A 57 -11.81 3.43 -16.22
CA GLU A 57 -10.67 3.45 -17.14
C GLU A 57 -9.64 2.34 -16.87
N LEU A 58 -9.95 1.39 -15.97
CA LEU A 58 -9.02 0.31 -15.58
C LEU A 58 -8.64 -0.65 -16.73
N ASN A 59 -9.32 -0.57 -17.87
CA ASN A 59 -8.93 -1.26 -19.09
C ASN A 59 -7.73 -0.60 -19.80
N ARG A 60 -7.20 0.50 -19.27
CA ARG A 60 -6.05 1.24 -19.78
C ARG A 60 -4.96 1.33 -18.71
N TYR A 61 -3.71 1.47 -19.17
CA TYR A 61 -2.61 1.81 -18.27
C TYR A 61 -2.81 3.22 -17.70
N PRO A 62 -2.45 3.45 -16.42
CA PRO A 62 -2.53 4.77 -15.81
C PRO A 62 -1.46 5.72 -16.39
N ASP A 63 -1.49 6.98 -15.97
CA ASP A 63 -0.37 7.89 -16.20
C ASP A 63 0.92 7.29 -15.61
N ARG A 64 1.85 6.93 -16.50
CA ARG A 64 3.14 6.32 -16.16
C ARG A 64 3.95 7.16 -15.18
N GLU A 65 3.83 8.47 -15.29
CA GLU A 65 4.64 9.42 -14.53
C GLU A 65 3.99 9.88 -13.23
N ALA A 66 2.73 9.49 -12.99
CA ALA A 66 1.92 9.97 -11.87
C ALA A 66 1.98 11.50 -11.69
N THR A 67 1.87 12.22 -12.81
CA THR A 67 2.19 13.65 -12.92
C THR A 67 1.33 14.49 -11.97
N ALA A 68 0.02 14.21 -11.92
CA ALA A 68 -0.89 14.91 -11.03
C ALA A 68 -0.52 14.72 -9.55
N LEU A 69 -0.25 13.48 -9.13
CA LEU A 69 0.18 13.17 -7.76
C LEU A 69 1.45 13.93 -7.38
N ARG A 70 2.47 13.92 -8.26
CA ARG A 70 3.74 14.61 -8.01
C ARG A 70 3.58 16.12 -7.86
N ARG A 71 2.70 16.73 -8.66
CA ARG A 71 2.40 18.18 -8.55
C ARG A 71 1.73 18.51 -7.23
N GLU A 72 0.73 17.73 -6.82
CA GLU A 72 0.04 17.95 -5.53
C GLU A 72 0.99 17.73 -4.35
N LEU A 73 1.86 16.72 -4.41
CA LEU A 73 2.88 16.50 -3.38
C LEU A 73 3.91 17.64 -3.32
N ALA A 74 4.33 18.18 -4.47
CA ALA A 74 5.20 19.36 -4.51
C ALA A 74 4.52 20.56 -3.85
N GLY A 75 3.27 20.85 -4.23
CA GLY A 75 2.49 21.93 -3.62
C GLY A 75 2.30 21.75 -2.11
N TYR A 76 2.03 20.53 -1.63
CA TYR A 76 1.95 20.21 -0.21
C TYR A 76 3.26 20.48 0.55
N LEU A 77 4.39 20.18 -0.08
CA LEU A 77 5.73 20.43 0.47
C LEU A 77 6.22 21.88 0.26
N GLY A 78 5.45 22.72 -0.45
CA GLY A 78 5.80 24.12 -0.72
C GLY A 78 6.74 24.34 -1.91
N HIS A 79 6.70 23.46 -2.92
CA HIS A 79 7.50 23.51 -4.15
C HIS A 79 6.64 23.75 -5.40
#